data_AF-A0A958IMG5-F1
#
_entry.id   AF-A0A958IMG5-F1
#
_cell.length_a   1.000
_cell.length_b   1.000
_cell.length_c   1.000
_cell.angle_alpha   90.00
_cell.angle_beta   90.00
_cell.angle_gamma   90.00
#
_symmetry.space_group_name_H-M   'P 1'
#
loop_
_entity.id
_entity.type
_entity.pdbx_description
1 polymer ?
#
loop_
_entity_poly.entity_id
_entity_poly.type
_entity_poly.pdbx_seq_one_letter_code
_entity_poly.pdbx_strand_id
1 'polypeptide(L)' 'YVVALIDLAEGPRITAQLTDIEPGQVKIGMPVEMVIRKISEEGERGVIVYGYKFRPPLRQ' A
#
# COMPACT_ATOMS: atom_id res chain seq x y z
N TYR A 1 7.10 -5.51 -7.32
CA TYR A 1 6.18 -4.76 -6.45
C TYR A 1 6.50 -3.28 -6.60
N VAL A 2 5.51 -2.40 -6.47
CA VAL A 2 5.72 -0.95 -6.57
C VAL A 2 5.87 -0.38 -5.16
N VAL A 3 6.87 0.48 -4.96
CA VAL A 3 7.07 1.26 -3.72
C VAL A 3 6.95 2.73 -4.09
N ALA A 4 6.29 3.51 -3.24
CA ALA A 4 6.08 4.93 -3.45
C ALA A 4 6.24 5.71 -2.14
N LEU A 5 6.51 7.01 -2.29
CA LEU A 5 6.31 7.99 -1.23
C LEU A 5 4.85 8.45 -1.29
N ILE A 6 4.12 8.26 -0.19
CA ILE A 6 2.71 8.63 -0.07
C ILE A 6 2.62 9.89 0.79
N ASP A 7 2.05 10.94 0.22
CA ASP A 7 1.66 12.15 0.95
C ASP A 7 0.28 11.92 1.56
N LEU A 8 0.21 11.87 2.89
CA LEU A 8 -1.05 11.75 3.62
C LEU A 8 -1.74 13.12 3.69
N ALA A 9 -3.06 13.14 3.72
CA ALA A 9 -3.84 14.37 3.76
C ALA A 9 -3.56 15.21 5.01
N GLU A 10 -3.14 14.55 6.09
CA GLU A 10 -2.76 15.16 7.37
C GLU A 10 -1.37 15.83 7.32
N GLY A 11 -0.59 15.62 6.24
CA GLY A 11 0.72 16.25 6.02
C GLY A 11 1.95 15.32 6.01
N PRO A 12 2.03 14.22 6.78
CA PRO A 12 3.19 13.33 6.75
C PRO A 12 3.41 12.65 5.39
N ARG A 13 4.69 12.43 5.06
CA ARG A 13 5.11 11.60 3.92
C ARG A 13 5.66 10.28 4.43
N ILE A 14 5.16 9.17 3.89
CA ILE A 14 5.59 7.82 4.28
C ILE A 14 6.02 6.98 3.07
N THR A 15 6.94 6.06 3.29
CA THR A 15 7.33 5.05 2.28
C THR A 15 6.45 3.83 2.44
N ALA A 16 5.72 3.45 1.39
CA ALA A 16 4.83 2.29 1.43
C ALA A 16 4.75 1.57 0.08
N GLN A 17 4.29 0.32 0.10
CA GLN A 17 4.02 -0.45 -1.11
C GLN A 17 2.65 -0.10 -1.68
N LEU A 18 2.55 -0.03 -3.01
CA LEU A 18 1.28 -0.01 -3.72
C LEU A 18 0.79 -1.44 -4.02
N THR A 19 -0.52 -1.64 -4.00
CA THR A 19 -1.21 -2.88 -4.33
C THR A 19 -2.45 -2.58 -5.18
N ASP A 20 -3.03 -3.61 -5.79
CA ASP A 20 -4.19 -3.51 -6.71
C ASP A 20 -3.99 -2.52 -7.88
N ILE A 21 -2.74 -2.38 -8.36
CA ILE A 21 -2.40 -1.53 -9.50
C ILE A 21 -1.22 -2.13 -10.28
N GLU A 22 -1.30 -2.06 -11.61
CA GLU A 22 -0.19 -2.45 -12.48
C GLU A 22 0.89 -1.35 -12.53
N PRO A 23 2.19 -1.69 -12.58
CA PRO A 23 3.26 -0.69 -12.57
C PRO A 23 3.13 0.41 -13.63
N GLY A 24 2.64 0.09 -14.83
CA GLY A 24 2.44 1.05 -15.92
C GLY A 24 1.28 2.04 -15.71
N GLN A 25 0.41 1.81 -14.73
CA GLN A 25 -0.72 2.69 -14.40
C GLN A 25 -0.36 3.72 -13.34
N VAL A 26 0.77 3.55 -12.65
CA VAL A 26 1.22 4.41 -11.55
C VAL A 26 1.61 5.78 -12.07
N LYS A 27 1.08 6.84 -11.44
CA LYS A 27 1.37 8.24 -11.77
C LYS A 27 1.58 9.05 -10.50
N ILE A 28 2.50 10.01 -10.54
CA ILE A 28 2.70 10.97 -9.45
C ILE A 28 1.41 11.78 -9.25
N GLY A 29 0.99 11.95 -8.00
CA GLY A 29 -0.24 12.67 -7.66
C GLY A 29 -1.52 11.85 -7.80
N MET A 30 -1.43 10.55 -8.15
CA MET A 30 -2.57 9.65 -8.13
C MET A 30 -3.12 9.52 -6.70
N PRO A 31 -4.44 9.69 -6.48
CA PRO A 31 -5.03 9.44 -5.17
C PRO A 31 -4.94 7.96 -4.82
N VAL A 32 -4.69 7.68 -3.54
CA VAL A 32 -4.62 6.32 -2.99
C VAL A 32 -5.30 6.27 -1.63
N GLU A 33 -5.76 5.09 -1.25
CA GLU A 33 -6.32 4.80 0.07
C GLU A 33 -5.48 3.73 0.79
N MET A 34 -5.41 3.84 2.12
CA MET A 34 -4.70 2.87 2.96
C MET A 34 -5.53 1.59 3.09
N VAL A 35 -4.85 0.44 3.03
CA VAL A 35 -5.43 -0.87 3.25
C VAL A 35 -4.53 -1.73 4.13
N ILE A 36 -5.15 -2.63 4.90
CA ILE A 36 -4.43 -3.66 5.64
C ILE A 36 -4.16 -4.85 4.74
N ARG A 37 -2.91 -5.30 4.70
CA ARG A 37 -2.46 -6.47 3.94
C ARG A 37 -1.56 -7.35 4.79
N LYS A 38 -1.57 -8.65 4.48
CA LYS A 38 -0.54 -9.58 4.94
C LYS A 38 0.80 -9.17 4.33
N ILE A 39 1.79 -8.89 5.18
CA ILE A 39 3.15 -8.48 4.79
C ILE A 39 4.07 -9.69 4.76
N SER A 40 4.00 -10.52 5.81
CA SER A 40 4.80 -11.75 5.94
C SER A 40 4.07 -12.77 6.81
N GLU A 41 4.57 -14.00 6.75
CA GLU A 41 4.18 -15.11 7.62
C GLU A 41 5.47 -15.80 8.07
N GLU A 42 5.63 -15.98 9.37
CA GLU A 42 6.84 -16.56 9.96
C GLU A 42 6.81 -18.11 9.91
N GLY A 43 6.71 -18.69 8.71
CA GLY A 43 6.64 -20.14 8.51
C GLY A 43 5.27 -20.75 8.81
N GLU A 44 5.14 -22.08 8.66
CA GLU A 44 3.84 -22.79 8.63
C GLU A 44 3.02 -22.71 9.93
N ARG A 45 3.66 -22.39 11.07
CA ARG A 45 3.00 -22.22 12.38
C ARG A 45 3.32 -20.86 13.02
N GLY A 46 3.83 -19.91 12.22
CA GLY A 46 4.26 -18.61 12.71
C GLY A 46 3.18 -17.55 12.71
N VAL A 47 3.57 -16.37 13.17
CA VAL A 47 2.70 -15.21 13.21
C VAL A 47 2.52 -14.65 11.80
N ILE A 48 1.28 -14.29 11.46
CA ILE A 48 1.00 -13.50 10.27
C ILE A 48 1.16 -12.02 10.64
N VAL A 49 2.09 -11.36 9.98
CA VAL A 49 2.32 -9.92 10.15
C VAL A 49 1.41 -9.18 9.17
N TYR A 50 0.46 -8.45 9.72
CA TYR A 50 -0.36 -7.50 8.95
C TYR A 50 0.24 -6.10 9.05
N GLY A 51 0.12 -5.34 7.97
CA GLY A 51 0.59 -3.96 7.90
C GLY A 51 -0.13 -3.18 6.82
N TYR A 52 0.18 -1.90 6.72
CA TYR A 52 -0.44 -1.02 5.75
C TYR A 52 0.23 -1.16 4.38
N LYS A 53 -0.60 -1.06 3.33
CA LYS A 53 -0.23 -0.76 1.95
C LYS A 53 -1.21 0.28 1.41
N PHE A 54 -1.00 0.71 0.17
CA PHE A 54 -1.89 1.68 -0.48
C PHE A 54 -2.40 1.12 -1.80
N ARG A 55 -3.63 1.46 -2.17
CA ARG A 55 -4.23 1.11 -3.47
C ARG A 55 -5.00 2.29 -4.05
N PRO A 56 -5.34 2.27 -5.35
CA PRO A 56 -6.32 3.20 -5.90
C PRO A 56 -7.66 3.10 -5.14
N PRO A 57 -8.37 4.23 -4.92
CA PRO A 57 -9.66 4.22 -4.25
C PRO A 57 -10.66 3.32 -4.97
N LEU A 58 -11.48 2.60 -4.21
CA LEU A 58 -12.63 1.90 -4.80
C LEU A 58 -13.61 2.93 -5.35
N ARG A 59 -14.11 2.70 -6.57
CA ARG A 59 -15.24 3.47 -7.08
C ARG A 59 -16.46 3.15 -6.22
N GLN A 60 -17.06 4.18 -5.61
CA GLN A 60 -18.38 4.09 -4.99
C GLN A 60 -19.46 4.11 -6.08
#